data_AF-A0A7V3RK88-F1
#
_entry.id   AF-A0A7V3RK88-F1
#
_cell.length_a   1.000
_cell.length_b   1.000
_cell.length_c   1.000
_cell.angle_alpha   90.00
_cell.angle_beta   90.00
_cell.angle_gamma   90.00
#
_symmetry.space_group_name_H-M   'P 1'
#
loop_
_entity.id
_entity.type
_entity.pdbx_description
1 polymer ?
#
loop_
_entity_poly.entity_id
_entity_poly.type
_entity_poly.pdbx_seq_one_letter_code
_entity_poly.pdbx_strand_id
1 'polypeptide(L)' 'DAIEKGENVLIIDDLLATGGTTSAIIELVEQLGGRVMECIFIVELEFLNGRKNIKYPVYSLIKY' A
#
# COMPACT_ATOMS: atom_id res chain seq x y z
N ASP A 1 5.82 -19.59 5.66
CA ASP A 1 5.37 -18.19 5.62
C ASP A 1 5.07 -17.79 4.19
N ALA A 2 4.16 -16.85 3.98
CA ALA A 2 3.57 -16.55 2.67
C ALA A 2 4.42 -15.60 1.79
N ILE A 3 5.48 -15.00 2.33
CA ILE A 3 6.39 -14.10 1.63
C ILE A 3 7.82 -14.59 1.85
N GLU A 4 8.54 -14.84 0.75
CA GLU A 4 9.95 -15.18 0.77
C GLU A 4 10.84 -13.94 0.64
N LYS A 5 12.07 -14.05 1.16
CA LYS A 5 13.03 -12.94 1.13
C LYS A 5 13.33 -12.53 -0.31
N GLY A 6 13.10 -11.25 -0.60
CA GLY A 6 13.38 -10.63 -1.90
C GLY A 6 12.21 -10.67 -2.89
N GLU A 7 11.10 -11.32 -2.54
CA GLU A 7 9.88 -11.33 -3.36
C GLU A 7 9.33 -9.93 -3.56
N ASN A 8 8.87 -9.67 -4.78
CA ASN A 8 8.20 -8.43 -5.13
C ASN A 8 6.71 -8.54 -4.78
N VAL A 9 6.20 -7.58 -4.02
CA VAL A 9 4.82 -7.57 -3.53
C VAL A 9 4.09 -6.34 -4.05
N LEU A 10 2.88 -6.54 -4.55
CA LEU A 10 1.90 -5.49 -4.82
C LEU A 10 0.84 -5.54 -3.72
N ILE A 11 0.53 -4.38 -3.13
CA ILE A 11 -0.55 -4.26 -2.16
C ILE A 11 -1.77 -3.75 -2.91
N ILE A 12 -2.89 -4.46 -2.82
CA ILE A 12 -4.13 -4.10 -3.50
C ILE A 12 -5.25 -4.06 -2.46
N ASP A 13 -5.99 -2.95 -2.41
CA ASP A 13 -7.13 -2.77 -1.52
C ASP A 13 -8.28 -2.02 -2.22
N ASP A 14 -9.46 -1.99 -1.63
CA ASP A 14 -10.62 -1.31 -2.21
C ASP A 14 -10.50 0.22 -2.10
N LEU A 15 -10.07 0.75 -0.95
CA LEU A 15 -10.14 2.16 -0.60
C LEU A 15 -8.88 2.69 0.09
N LEU A 16 -8.27 3.73 -0.49
CA LEU A 16 -7.31 4.57 0.21
C LEU A 16 -8.02 5.73 0.93
N ALA A 17 -8.09 5.64 2.26
CA ALA A 17 -8.52 6.73 3.14
C ALA A 17 -7.32 7.49 3.74
N THR A 18 -6.96 7.22 5.00
CA THR A 18 -5.83 7.86 5.69
C THR A 18 -4.48 7.16 5.45
N GLY A 19 -4.47 5.98 4.82
CA GLY A 19 -3.24 5.23 4.51
C GLY A 19 -2.63 4.43 5.67
N GLY A 20 -3.21 4.49 6.88
CA GLY A 20 -2.69 3.80 8.07
C GLY A 20 -2.62 2.27 7.91
N THR A 21 -3.69 1.65 7.39
CA THR A 21 -3.74 0.20 7.12
C THR A 21 -2.64 -0.21 6.15
N THR A 22 -2.49 0.50 5.04
CA THR A 22 -1.47 0.22 4.03
C THR A 22 -0.06 0.38 4.57
N SER A 23 0.21 1.39 5.41
CA SER A 23 1.50 1.58 6.07
C SER A 23 1.86 0.37 6.93
N ALA A 24 0.92 -0.13 7.75
CA ALA A 24 1.16 -1.31 8.58
C ALA A 24 1.41 -2.58 7.74
N ILE A 25 0.71 -2.74 6.61
CA ILE A 25 0.94 -3.86 5.68
C ILE A 25 2.34 -3.76 5.05
N ILE A 26 2.76 -2.56 4.64
CA ILE A 26 4.11 -2.33 4.11
C ILE A 26 5.18 -2.76 5.12
N GLU A 27 5.04 -2.34 6.38
CA GLU A 27 5.97 -2.72 7.45
C GLU A 27 6.02 -4.23 7.65
N LEU A 28 4.86 -4.91 7.62
CA LEU A 28 4.80 -6.36 7.75
C LEU A 28 5.50 -7.07 6.58
N VAL A 29 5.27 -6.61 5.35
CA VAL A 29 5.92 -7.16 4.15
C VAL A 29 7.44 -6.98 4.22
N GLU A 30 7.92 -5.78 4.62
CA GLU A 30 9.35 -5.51 4.78
C GLU A 30 9.97 -6.38 5.90
N GLN A 31 9.26 -6.61 7.02
CA GLN A 31 9.71 -7.49 8.11
C GLN A 31 9.85 -8.95 7.68
N LEU A 32 8.99 -9.43 6.77
CA LEU A 32 9.09 -10.76 6.17
C LEU A 32 10.19 -10.85 5.09
N GLY A 33 10.86 -9.74 4.78
CA GLY A 33 11.92 -9.67 3.77
C GLY A 33 11.42 -9.45 2.34
N GLY A 34 10.13 -9.17 2.16
CA GLY A 34 9.55 -8.80 0.88
C GLY A 34 9.90 -7.36 0.47
N ARG A 35 9.70 -7.05 -0.82
CA ARG A 35 9.88 -5.72 -1.40
C ARG A 35 8.55 -5.25 -1.97
N VAL A 36 7.93 -4.27 -1.32
CA VAL A 36 6.75 -3.61 -1.89
C VAL A 36 7.17 -2.84 -3.14
N MET A 37 6.41 -3.01 -4.22
CA MET A 37 6.65 -2.31 -5.49
C MET A 37 5.72 -1.11 -5.66
N GLU A 38 4.44 -1.30 -5.33
CA GLU A 38 3.38 -0.30 -5.50
C GLU A 38 2.14 -0.68 -4.66
N CYS A 39 1.34 0.32 -4.30
CA CYS A 39 0.04 0.16 -3.67
C CYS A 39 -1.07 0.59 -4.65
N ILE A 40 -2.07 -0.26 -4.86
CA ILE A 40 -3.13 -0.08 -5.84
C ILE A 40 -4.48 -0.05 -5.13
N PHE A 41 -5.31 0.94 -5.47
CA PHE A 41 -6.64 1.11 -4.89
C PHE A 41 -7.70 1.28 -5.97
N ILE A 42 -8.92 0.82 -5.70
CA ILE A 42 -10.07 1.13 -6.57
C ILE A 42 -10.48 2.58 -6.35
N VAL A 43 -10.59 3.02 -5.08
CA VAL A 43 -11.03 4.35 -4.69
C VAL A 43 -9.99 5.02 -3.81
N GLU A 44 -9.80 6.33 -3.96
CA GLU A 44 -9.00 7.16 -3.06
C GLU A 44 -9.80 8.39 -2.60
N LEU A 45 -9.72 8.71 -1.31
CA LEU A 45 -10.25 9.94 -0.71
C LEU A 45 -9.10 10.95 -0.55
N GLU A 46 -8.85 11.77 -1.58
CA GLU A 46 -7.72 12.69 -1.67
C GLU A 46 -7.71 13.72 -0.53
N PHE A 47 -8.89 14.15 -0.08
CA PHE A 47 -9.04 15.09 1.03
C PHE A 47 -8.47 14.58 2.37
N LEU A 48 -8.31 13.26 2.53
CA LEU A 48 -7.70 12.65 3.72
C LEU A 48 -6.17 12.57 3.64
N ASN A 49 -5.57 12.93 2.50
CA ASN A 49 -4.11 12.95 2.32
C ASN A 49 -3.42 11.60 2.59
N GLY A 50 -4.10 10.46 2.34
CA GLY A 50 -3.60 9.14 2.72
C GLY A 50 -2.25 8.75 2.13
N ARG A 51 -1.94 9.23 0.91
CA ARG A 51 -0.64 9.03 0.26
C ARG A 51 0.56 9.48 1.10
N LYS A 52 0.38 10.45 2.01
CA LYS A 52 1.48 10.92 2.88
C LYS A 52 2.00 9.85 3.83
N ASN A 53 1.18 8.85 4.15
CA ASN A 53 1.53 7.73 5.02
C ASN A 53 2.04 6.51 4.24
N ILE A 54 2.18 6.60 2.91
CA ILE A 54 2.61 5.49 2.05
C ILE A 54 3.97 5.83 1.43
N LYS A 55 4.98 5.00 1.72
CA LYS A 55 6.37 5.16 1.25
C LYS A 55 6.56 4.81 -0.23
N TYR A 56 5.65 4.03 -0.80
CA TYR A 56 5.73 3.46 -2.14
C TYR A 56 4.81 4.19 -3.13
N PRO A 57 5.01 4.01 -4.45
CA PRO A 57 4.07 4.51 -5.44
C PRO A 57 2.63 4.09 -5.14
N VAL A 58 1.69 4.99 -5.43
CA VAL A 58 0.26 4.76 -5.23
C VAL A 58 -0.47 5.02 -6.54
N TYR A 59 -1.19 3.99 -7.00
CA TYR A 59 -2.15 4.08 -8.09
C TYR A 59 -3.58 3.95 -7.54
N SER A 60 -4.50 4.78 -8.03
CA SER A 60 -5.91 4.71 -7.70
C SER A 60 -6.75 4.88 -8.97
N LEU A 61 -7.77 4.04 -9.13
CA LEU A 61 -8.64 4.06 -10.32
C LEU A 61 -9.62 5.24 -10.30
N ILE A 62 -10.20 5.52 -9.12
CA ILE A 62 -11.17 6.60 -8.90
C ILE A 62 -10.70 7.46 -7.72
N LYS A 63 -10.84 8.78 -7.84
CA LYS A 63 -10.39 9.76 -6.83
C LYS A 63 -11.53 10.70 -6.46
N TYR A 64 -11.71 10.93 -5.16
CA TYR A 64 -12.72 11.80 -4.54
C TYR A 64 -12.10 12.79 -3.56
#